data_AF-A0AA94RBH7-F1
#
_entry.id   AF-A0AA94RBH7-F1
#
_cell.length_a   1.000
_cell.length_b   1.000
_cell.length_c   1.000
_cell.angle_alpha   90.00
_cell.angle_beta   90.00
_cell.angle_gamma   90.00
#
_symmetry.space_group_name_H-M   'P 1'
#
loop_
_entity.id
_entity.type
_entity.pdbx_description
1 polymer ?
#
loop_
_entity_poly.entity_id
_entity_poly.type
_entity_poly.pdbx_seq_one_letter_code
_entity_poly.pdbx_strand_id
1 'polypeptide(L)'
;MEAASASDVDATAMVQAVRGALAAAAADPNDVADVLFSYGMSAIDGEHPGPAHTLEVRAFHADDALHVDWWYARHQFEPYTVEELAEQFSYAVIELASEALPVAE
;
A
#
# COMPACT_ATOMS: atom_id res chain seq x y z
N MET A 1 -4.84 0.48 25.58
CA MET A 1 -4.87 0.09 24.15
C MET A 1 -3.43 -0.21 23.82
N GLU A 2 -3.06 -1.48 23.94
CA GLU A 2 -1.70 -1.95 23.75
C GLU A 2 -1.48 -2.01 22.24
N ALA A 3 -0.59 -1.17 21.71
CA ALA A 3 -0.10 -1.33 20.35
C ALA A 3 0.52 -2.73 20.30
N ALA A 4 -0.03 -3.62 19.48
CA ALA A 4 0.52 -4.95 19.30
C ALA A 4 2.00 -4.80 18.96
N SER A 5 2.88 -5.29 19.82
CA SER A 5 4.28 -5.45 19.48
C SER A 5 4.34 -6.26 18.19
N ALA A 6 4.95 -5.70 17.14
CA ALA A 6 5.29 -6.44 15.93
C ALA A 6 6.32 -7.52 16.31
N SER A 7 5.85 -8.65 16.85
CA SER A 7 6.71 -9.76 17.22
C SER A 7 6.90 -10.67 16.02
N ASP A 8 8.14 -10.74 15.53
CA ASP A 8 8.76 -11.80 14.74
C ASP A 8 7.96 -12.34 13.55
N VAL A 9 7.38 -11.46 12.73
CA VAL A 9 6.93 -11.89 11.41
C VAL A 9 8.15 -11.87 10.49
N ASP A 10 8.65 -13.04 10.12
CA ASP A 10 9.73 -13.17 9.12
C ASP A 10 9.34 -12.43 7.83
N ALA A 11 10.13 -11.42 7.47
CA ALA A 11 9.85 -10.53 6.35
C ALA A 11 9.66 -11.31 5.03
N THR A 12 10.46 -12.36 4.82
CA THR A 12 10.36 -13.20 3.62
C THR A 12 9.03 -13.97 3.60
N ALA A 13 8.64 -14.57 4.72
CA ALA A 13 7.37 -15.27 4.86
C ALA A 13 6.18 -14.31 4.67
N MET A 14 6.27 -13.07 5.17
CA MET A 14 5.23 -12.06 4.96
C MET A 14 5.06 -11.72 3.48
N VAL A 15 6.16 -11.44 2.77
CA VAL A 15 6.11 -11.15 1.33
C VAL A 15 5.55 -12.34 0.55
N GLN A 16 5.96 -13.57 0.88
CA GLN A 16 5.42 -14.77 0.24
C GLN A 16 3.93 -14.96 0.50
N ALA A 17 3.47 -14.73 1.72
CA ALA A 17 2.06 -14.80 2.09
C ALA A 17 1.22 -13.77 1.31
N VAL A 18 1.70 -12.52 1.24
CA VAL A 18 1.03 -11.45 0.46
C VAL A 18 0.97 -11.81 -1.02
N ARG A 19 2.06 -12.31 -1.61
CA ARG A 19 2.08 -12.75 -3.01
C ARG A 19 1.10 -13.90 -3.25
N GLY A 20 1.04 -14.86 -2.34
CA GLY A 20 0.08 -15.98 -2.41
C GLY A 20 -1.37 -15.51 -2.32
N ALA A 21 -1.67 -14.61 -1.39
CA ALA A 21 -3.01 -14.03 -1.23
C ALA A 21 -3.43 -13.24 -2.48
N LEU A 22 -2.53 -12.43 -3.05
CA LEU A 22 -2.78 -11.68 -4.27
C LEU A 22 -3.02 -12.59 -5.48
N ALA A 23 -2.23 -13.67 -5.62
CA ALA A 23 -2.39 -14.63 -6.71
C ALA A 23 -3.70 -15.45 -6.61
N ALA A 24 -4.19 -15.68 -5.39
CA ALA A 24 -5.45 -16.38 -5.14
C ALA A 24 -6.68 -15.46 -5.18
N ALA A 25 -6.49 -14.14 -5.09
CA ALA A 25 -7.58 -13.18 -5.09
C ALA A 25 -8.34 -13.21 -6.43
N ALA A 26 -9.66 -13.32 -6.35
CA ALA A 26 -10.56 -13.15 -7.48
C ALA A 26 -11.31 -11.83 -7.31
N ALA A 27 -11.30 -10.98 -8.34
CA ALA A 27 -12.06 -9.74 -8.33
C ALA A 27 -13.55 -10.04 -8.58
N ASP A 28 -14.44 -9.54 -7.72
CA ASP A 28 -15.85 -9.42 -8.04
C ASP A 28 -16.05 -8.10 -8.81
N PRO A 29 -16.49 -8.14 -10.07
CA PRO A 29 -16.69 -6.92 -10.86
C PRO A 29 -17.85 -6.04 -10.34
N ASN A 30 -18.68 -6.53 -9.41
CA ASN A 30 -19.80 -5.77 -8.85
C ASN A 30 -19.49 -5.16 -7.48
N ASP A 31 -18.32 -5.46 -6.90
CA ASP A 31 -17.90 -4.94 -5.60
C ASP A 31 -16.80 -3.89 -5.77
N VAL A 32 -16.88 -2.83 -4.97
CA VAL A 32 -15.88 -1.76 -4.95
C VAL A 32 -15.20 -1.81 -3.60
N ALA A 33 -13.92 -2.20 -3.60
CA ALA A 33 -13.13 -2.24 -2.38
C ALA A 33 -13.06 -0.85 -1.72
N ASP A 34 -13.06 -0.77 -0.40
CA ASP A 34 -12.83 0.50 0.30
C ASP A 34 -11.40 1.02 0.10
N VAL A 35 -10.44 0.10 -0.08
CA VAL A 35 -9.02 0.43 -0.23
C VAL A 35 -8.50 -0.13 -1.55
N LEU A 36 -7.87 0.73 -2.35
CA LEU A 36 -7.18 0.35 -3.56
C LEU A 36 -5.67 0.44 -3.37
N PHE A 37 -4.98 -0.66 -3.68
CA PHE A 37 -3.53 -0.67 -3.87
C PHE A 37 -3.23 -0.89 -5.34
N SER A 38 -2.33 -0.08 -5.91
CA SER A 38 -1.92 -0.23 -7.30
C SER A 38 -0.43 0.04 -7.49
N TYR A 39 0.16 -0.65 -8.47
CA TYR A 39 1.56 -0.47 -8.86
C TYR A 39 1.69 -0.38 -10.38
N GLY A 40 2.57 0.50 -10.86
CA GLY A 40 2.97 0.57 -12.27
C GLY A 40 2.02 1.37 -13.17
N MET A 41 1.02 2.03 -12.57
CA MET A 41 0.24 3.06 -13.28
C MET A 41 1.06 4.36 -13.36
N SER A 42 0.84 5.16 -14.40
CA SER A 42 1.43 6.50 -14.48
C SER A 42 0.91 7.42 -13.37
N ALA A 43 1.74 8.38 -12.99
CA ALA A 43 1.32 9.48 -12.11
C ALA A 43 0.09 10.19 -12.69
N ILE A 44 -0.80 10.64 -11.81
CA ILE A 44 -1.94 11.45 -12.22
C ILE A 44 -1.53 12.93 -12.13
N ASP A 45 -1.46 13.59 -13.28
CA ASP A 45 -1.26 15.02 -13.34
C ASP A 45 -2.58 15.76 -13.06
N GLY A 46 -2.61 16.56 -11.99
CA GLY A 46 -3.74 17.42 -11.65
C GLY A 46 -4.68 16.85 -10.59
N GLU A 47 -5.92 17.31 -10.57
CA GLU A 47 -6.90 16.93 -9.56
C GLU A 47 -7.55 15.59 -9.92
N HIS A 48 -7.33 14.57 -9.09
CA HIS A 48 -8.08 13.31 -9.19
C HIS A 48 -9.57 13.64 -9.07
N PRO A 49 -10.47 13.03 -9.85
CA PRO A 49 -11.90 13.35 -9.86
C PRO A 49 -12.67 12.97 -8.55
N GLY A 50 -11.99 12.93 -7.41
CA GLY A 50 -12.40 12.26 -6.18
C GLY A 50 -11.94 10.81 -6.20
N PRO A 51 -11.54 10.23 -5.06
CA PRO A 51 -11.13 8.84 -5.06
C PRO A 51 -12.36 7.96 -5.32
N ALA A 52 -12.21 6.98 -6.21
CA ALA A 52 -13.25 5.98 -6.46
C ALA A 52 -13.44 5.05 -5.26
N HIS A 53 -12.42 5.02 -4.38
CA HIS A 53 -12.34 4.24 -3.16
C HIS A 53 -12.27 5.18 -1.94
N THR A 54 -12.46 4.62 -0.75
CA THR A 54 -12.29 5.37 0.51
C THR A 54 -10.82 5.82 0.68
N LEU A 55 -9.87 4.95 0.32
CA LEU A 55 -8.43 5.22 0.27
C LEU A 55 -7.81 4.57 -0.97
N GLU A 56 -6.95 5.30 -1.67
CA GLU A 56 -6.13 4.77 -2.77
C GLU A 56 -4.64 5.02 -2.47
N VAL A 57 -3.87 3.94 -2.49
CA VAL A 57 -2.40 3.94 -2.37
C VAL A 57 -1.82 3.50 -3.71
N ARG A 58 -1.17 4.43 -4.40
CA ARG A 58 -0.74 4.23 -5.79
C ARG A 58 0.76 4.38 -5.88
N ALA A 59 1.42 3.27 -6.18
CA ALA A 59 2.87 3.22 -6.30
C ALA A 59 3.30 3.24 -7.77
N PHE A 60 4.32 4.02 -8.10
CA PHE A 60 4.91 4.03 -9.44
C PHE A 60 6.40 4.31 -9.35
N HIS A 61 7.15 3.78 -10.31
CA HIS A 61 8.58 4.02 -10.41
C HIS A 61 8.83 5.19 -11.36
N ALA A 62 9.46 6.25 -10.87
CA ALA A 62 9.88 7.41 -11.64
C ALA A 62 11.16 7.97 -11.03
N ASP A 63 12.03 8.54 -11.87
CA ASP A 63 13.25 9.23 -11.42
C ASP A 63 14.13 8.44 -10.42
N ASP A 64 14.26 7.13 -10.63
CA ASP A 64 15.03 6.20 -9.79
C ASP A 64 14.49 6.05 -8.35
N ALA A 65 13.23 6.40 -8.14
CA ALA A 65 12.53 6.31 -6.86
C ALA A 65 11.16 5.63 -7.00
N LEU A 66 10.71 5.03 -5.90
CA LEU A 66 9.32 4.61 -5.75
C LEU A 66 8.52 5.80 -5.21
N HIS A 67 7.63 6.32 -6.04
CA HIS A 67 6.66 7.33 -5.64
C HIS A 67 5.40 6.63 -5.15
N VAL A 68 4.79 7.17 -4.10
CA VAL A 68 3.53 6.66 -3.55
C VAL A 68 2.58 7.83 -3.36
N ASP A 69 1.52 7.86 -4.18
CA ASP A 69 0.44 8.82 -4.05
C ASP A 69 -0.64 8.28 -3.12
N TRP A 70 -1.14 9.16 -2.25
CA TRP A 70 -2.21 8.87 -1.30
C TRP A 70 -3.43 9.73 -1.63
N TRP A 71 -4.48 9.09 -2.15
CA TRP A 71 -5.76 9.75 -2.43
C TRP A 71 -6.80 9.24 -1.45
N TYR A 72 -7.59 10.14 -0.87
CA TYR A 72 -8.52 9.73 0.18
C TYR A 72 -9.77 10.59 0.23
N ALA A 73 -10.86 9.95 0.63
CA ALA A 73 -12.13 10.62 0.83
C ALA A 73 -12.03 11.52 2.06
N ARG A 74 -11.89 12.84 1.88
CA ARG A 74 -11.74 13.82 2.99
C ARG A 74 -12.91 13.86 3.99
N HIS A 75 -14.04 13.23 3.66
CA HIS A 75 -15.17 13.08 4.58
C HIS A 75 -15.05 11.82 5.47
N GLN A 76 -14.11 10.93 5.17
CA GLN A 76 -13.84 9.68 5.90
C GLN A 76 -12.47 9.68 6.59
N PHE A 77 -11.51 10.48 6.11
CA PHE A 77 -10.21 10.64 6.76
C PHE A 77 -9.86 12.11 6.96
N GLU A 78 -9.36 12.41 8.16
CA GLU A 78 -8.61 13.61 8.43
C GLU A 78 -7.25 13.57 7.70
N PRO A 79 -6.76 14.69 7.12
CA PRO A 79 -5.47 14.73 6.44
C PRO A 79 -4.31 14.19 7.29
N TYR A 80 -4.27 14.57 8.56
CA TYR A 80 -3.22 14.14 9.48
C TYR A 80 -3.16 12.62 9.66
N THR A 81 -4.30 11.92 9.64
CA THR A 81 -4.33 10.46 9.72
C THR A 81 -3.66 9.82 8.51
N VAL A 82 -3.87 10.37 7.31
CA VAL A 82 -3.27 9.85 6.08
C VAL A 82 -1.79 10.18 6.02
N GLU A 83 -1.37 11.35 6.49
CA GLU A 83 0.04 11.73 6.63
C GLU A 83 0.78 10.75 7.55
N GLU A 84 0.24 10.46 8.74
CA GLU A 84 0.84 9.49 9.66
C GLU A 84 0.89 8.07 9.06
N LEU A 85 -0.16 7.64 8.34
CA LEU A 85 -0.16 6.36 7.63
C LEU A 85 0.91 6.31 6.54
N ALA A 86 1.09 7.40 5.80
CA ALA A 86 2.10 7.48 4.74
C ALA A 86 3.53 7.40 5.31
N GLU A 87 3.78 8.06 6.44
CA GLU A 87 5.05 7.96 7.16
C GLU A 87 5.31 6.53 7.65
N GLN A 88 4.36 5.95 8.39
CA GLN A 88 4.49 4.59 8.92
C GLN A 88 4.63 3.53 7.83
N PHE A 89 3.86 3.64 6.75
CA PHE A 89 3.94 2.74 5.60
C PHE A 89 5.33 2.76 4.98
N SER A 90 5.92 3.95 4.83
CA SER A 90 7.27 4.08 4.26
C SER A 90 8.32 3.37 5.13
N TYR A 91 8.26 3.54 6.45
CA TYR A 91 9.15 2.81 7.37
C TYR A 91 8.94 1.30 7.30
N ALA A 92 7.68 0.84 7.31
CA ALA A 92 7.36 -0.58 7.25
C ALA A 92 7.84 -1.25 5.95
N VAL A 93 7.72 -0.57 4.80
CA VAL A 93 8.19 -1.09 3.51
C VAL A 93 9.73 -1.16 3.48
N ILE A 94 10.42 -0.13 4.00
CA ILE A 94 11.88 -0.14 4.06
C ILE A 94 12.40 -1.26 4.96
N GLU A 95 11.80 -1.42 6.14
CA GLU A 95 12.12 -2.51 7.08
C GLU A 95 11.90 -3.87 6.42
N LEU A 96 10.71 -4.09 5.86
CA LEU A 96 10.36 -5.33 5.17
C LEU A 96 11.32 -5.65 4.01
N ALA A 97 11.65 -4.66 3.18
CA ALA A 97 12.55 -4.86 2.04
C ALA A 97 14.01 -5.07 2.45
N SER A 98 14.42 -4.57 3.62
CA SER A 98 15.78 -4.73 4.14
C SER A 98 16.00 -6.12 4.74
N GLU A 99 14.95 -6.72 5.30
CA GLU A 99 15.01 -8.03 5.97
C GLU A 99 14.60 -9.19 5.06
N ALA A 100 13.77 -8.93 4.04
CA ALA A 100 13.36 -9.95 3.08
C ALA A 100 14.57 -10.44 2.27
N LEU A 101 14.73 -11.76 2.23
CA LEU A 101 15.75 -12.40 1.39
C LEU A 101 15.22 -12.57 -0.03
N PRO A 102 16.05 -12.36 -1.07
CA PRO A 102 15.66 -12.65 -2.43
C PRO A 102 15.33 -14.14 -2.55
N VAL A 103 14.16 -14.43 -3.12
CA VAL A 103 13.83 -15.80 -3.53
C VAL A 103 14.70 -16.09 -4.76
N ALA A 104 15.58 -17.08 -4.68
CA ALA A 104 16.30 -17.56 -5.86
C ALA A 104 15.26 -18.06 -6.88
N GLU A 105 15.23 -17.42 -8.06
CA GLU A 105 14.43 -17.87 -9.20
C GLU A 105 14.87 -19.24 -9.73
#